data_AF-R9KTW8-F1
#
_entry.id   AF-R9KTW8-F1
#
_cell.length_a   1.000
_cell.length_b   1.000
_cell.length_c   1.000
_cell.angle_alpha   90.00
_cell.angle_beta   90.00
_cell.angle_gamma   90.00
#
_symmetry.space_group_name_H-M   'P 1'
#
loop_
_entity.id
_entity.type
_entity.pdbx_description
1 polymer ?
#
loop_
_entity_poly.entity_id
_entity_poly.type
_entity_poly.pdbx_seq_one_letter_code
_entity_poly.pdbx_strand_id
1 'polypeptide(L)'
;MNRILKSALVRVCVAFTAAMALWCALGLVFAGPVEGIVITLSLLAACLLLVALQVLWFTETVFARPSYPARIAGYGLTALPALALCAALGGWFPADNAGAWVTFVVIYLITLAAITAGYTVYYRRTVGSFDAALARYRAEREQRG
;
A
#
# COMPACT_ATOMS: atom_id res chain seq x y z
N MET A 1 16.80 -2.19 -19.09
CA MET A 1 15.37 -2.18 -19.49
C MET A 1 15.03 -0.86 -20.15
N ASN A 2 14.81 -0.85 -21.47
CA ASN A 2 14.73 0.35 -22.30
C ASN A 2 13.57 1.27 -21.85
N ARG A 3 13.81 2.58 -21.77
CA ARG A 3 12.81 3.59 -21.36
C ARG A 3 11.50 3.48 -22.16
N ILE A 4 11.61 3.12 -23.44
CA ILE A 4 10.48 2.91 -24.36
C ILE A 4 9.58 1.76 -23.87
N LEU A 5 10.16 0.62 -23.49
CA LEU A 5 9.41 -0.53 -23.00
C LEU A 5 8.66 -0.19 -21.69
N LYS A 6 9.31 0.54 -20.78
CA LYS A 6 8.66 1.01 -19.54
C LYS A 6 7.46 1.92 -19.86
N SER A 7 7.63 2.88 -20.76
CA SER A 7 6.55 3.80 -21.13
C SER A 7 5.39 3.11 -21.86
N ALA A 8 5.69 2.11 -22.70
CA ALA A 8 4.67 1.33 -23.40
C ALA A 8 3.83 0.51 -22.40
N LEU A 9 4.48 -0.18 -21.46
CA LEU A 9 3.80 -1.00 -20.45
C LEU A 9 2.89 -0.16 -19.55
N VAL A 10 3.36 1.01 -19.11
CA VAL A 10 2.54 1.95 -18.33
C VAL A 10 1.32 2.41 -19.12
N ARG A 11 1.49 2.80 -20.40
CA ARG A 11 0.37 3.23 -21.25
C ARG A 11 -0.66 2.12 -21.45
N VAL A 12 -0.22 0.88 -21.67
CA VAL A 12 -1.11 -0.29 -21.80
C VAL A 12 -1.89 -0.52 -20.52
N CYS A 13 -1.23 -0.49 -19.35
CA CYS A 13 -1.88 -0.67 -18.05
C CYS A 13 -2.94 0.42 -17.79
N VAL A 14 -2.61 1.67 -18.09
CA VAL A 14 -3.53 2.82 -17.94
C VAL A 14 -4.73 2.69 -18.89
N ALA A 15 -4.49 2.41 -20.17
CA ALA A 15 -5.55 2.25 -21.15
C ALA A 15 -6.48 1.07 -20.82
N PHE A 16 -5.92 -0.07 -20.41
CA PHE A 16 -6.67 -1.23 -19.98
C PHE A 16 -7.53 -0.94 -18.76
N THR A 17 -6.96 -0.30 -17.74
CA THR A 17 -7.69 0.05 -16.50
C THR A 17 -8.84 1.02 -16.80
N ALA A 18 -8.60 2.05 -17.63
CA ALA A 18 -9.63 3.01 -18.02
C ALA A 18 -10.76 2.36 -18.84
N ALA A 19 -10.41 1.50 -19.81
CA ALA A 19 -11.39 0.77 -20.60
C ALA A 19 -12.22 -0.18 -19.74
N MET A 20 -11.59 -0.93 -18.83
CA MET A 20 -12.29 -1.82 -17.90
C MET A 20 -13.23 -1.06 -16.97
N ALA A 21 -12.79 0.07 -16.40
CA ALA A 21 -13.63 0.91 -15.55
C ALA A 21 -14.87 1.42 -16.31
N LEU A 22 -14.68 1.89 -17.54
CA LEU A 22 -15.77 2.36 -18.39
C LEU A 22 -16.74 1.23 -18.74
N TRP A 23 -16.25 0.05 -19.13
CA TRP A 23 -17.12 -1.09 -19.44
C TRP A 23 -17.86 -1.63 -18.23
N CYS A 24 -17.22 -1.67 -17.06
CA CYS A 24 -17.89 -2.04 -15.80
C CYS A 24 -19.00 -1.02 -15.44
N ALA A 25 -18.76 0.28 -15.64
CA ALA A 25 -19.77 1.31 -15.40
C ALA A 25 -20.95 1.18 -16.36
N LEU A 26 -20.70 0.97 -17.65
CA LEU A 26 -21.76 0.69 -18.63
C LEU A 26 -22.51 -0.61 -18.31
N GLY A 27 -21.78 -1.66 -17.91
CA GLY A 27 -22.36 -2.93 -17.48
C GLY A 27 -23.30 -2.77 -16.27
N LEU A 28 -22.95 -1.93 -15.29
CA LEU A 28 -23.87 -1.59 -14.19
C LEU A 28 -25.15 -0.92 -14.68
N VAL A 29 -25.05 0.00 -15.65
CA VAL A 29 -26.21 0.74 -16.17
C VAL A 29 -27.14 -0.14 -16.99
N PHE A 30 -26.59 -1.04 -17.83
CA PHE A 30 -27.39 -1.84 -18.76
C PHE A 30 -27.78 -3.22 -18.22
N ALA A 31 -26.90 -3.89 -17.47
CA ALA A 31 -27.12 -5.26 -16.98
C ALA A 31 -27.37 -5.32 -15.46
N GLY A 32 -27.23 -4.20 -14.75
CA GLY A 32 -27.37 -4.16 -13.29
C GLY A 32 -26.15 -4.70 -12.54
N PRO A 33 -26.26 -4.86 -11.21
CA PRO A 33 -25.17 -5.30 -10.35
C PRO A 33 -24.91 -6.80 -10.51
N VAL A 34 -24.05 -7.15 -11.46
CA VAL A 34 -23.51 -8.51 -11.63
C VAL A 34 -22.26 -8.68 -10.78
N GLU A 35 -22.11 -9.84 -10.14
CA GLU A 35 -21.02 -10.14 -9.19
C GLU A 35 -19.62 -9.80 -9.75
N GLY A 36 -19.32 -10.20 -10.99
CA GLY A 36 -18.03 -9.89 -11.61
C GLY A 36 -17.76 -8.39 -11.79
N ILE A 37 -18.80 -7.59 -12.04
CA ILE A 37 -18.69 -6.14 -12.19
C ILE A 37 -18.45 -5.49 -10.82
N VAL A 38 -19.21 -5.91 -9.81
CA VAL A 38 -19.12 -5.39 -8.44
C VAL A 38 -17.76 -5.71 -7.81
N ILE A 39 -17.26 -6.93 -7.99
CA ILE A 39 -15.92 -7.33 -7.53
C ILE A 39 -14.83 -6.51 -8.23
N THR A 40 -14.94 -6.33 -9.55
CA THR A 40 -13.92 -5.57 -10.31
C THR A 40 -13.87 -4.10 -9.88
N LEU A 41 -15.03 -3.46 -9.71
CA LEU A 41 -15.12 -2.06 -9.29
C LEU A 41 -14.70 -1.86 -7.83
N SER A 42 -15.03 -2.80 -6.93
CA SER A 42 -14.59 -2.75 -5.54
C SER A 42 -13.09 -2.97 -5.39
N LEU A 43 -12.46 -3.82 -6.22
CA LEU A 43 -11.01 -3.96 -6.31
C LEU A 43 -10.35 -2.67 -6.82
N LEU A 44 -10.93 -2.03 -7.85
CA LEU A 44 -10.45 -0.73 -8.33
C LEU A 44 -10.55 0.33 -7.23
N ALA A 45 -11.68 0.38 -6.51
CA ALA A 45 -11.88 1.29 -5.39
C ALA A 45 -10.88 1.03 -4.25
N ALA A 46 -10.61 -0.24 -3.93
CA ALA A 46 -9.61 -0.63 -2.94
C ALA A 46 -8.22 -0.12 -3.33
N CYS A 47 -7.81 -0.30 -4.59
CA CYS A 47 -6.54 0.21 -5.09
C CYS A 47 -6.45 1.74 -4.97
N LEU A 48 -7.50 2.47 -5.36
CA LEU A 48 -7.54 3.93 -5.26
C LEU A 48 -7.46 4.41 -3.81
N LEU A 49 -8.19 3.75 -2.89
CA LEU A 49 -8.14 4.06 -1.46
C LEU A 49 -6.76 3.81 -0.86
N LEU A 50 -6.13 2.67 -1.19
CA LEU A 50 -4.76 2.38 -0.73
C LEU A 50 -3.77 3.43 -1.26
N VAL A 51 -3.88 3.86 -2.51
CA VAL A 51 -3.03 4.92 -3.07
C VAL A 51 -3.30 6.26 -2.37
N ALA A 52 -4.55 6.62 -2.12
CA ALA A 52 -4.91 7.83 -1.40
C ALA A 52 -4.33 7.83 0.03
N LEU A 53 -4.45 6.69 0.73
CA LEU A 53 -3.85 6.46 2.05
C LEU A 53 -2.33 6.53 2.01
N GLN A 54 -1.71 5.98 0.95
CA GLN A 54 -0.27 6.06 0.75
C GLN A 54 0.17 7.51 0.56
N VAL A 55 -0.54 8.30 -0.24
CA VAL A 55 -0.25 9.73 -0.40
C VAL A 55 -0.43 10.46 0.94
N LEU A 56 -1.49 10.18 1.69
CA LEU A 56 -1.78 10.84 2.96
C LEU A 56 -0.73 10.56 4.05
N TRP A 57 -0.26 9.31 4.18
CA TRP A 57 0.71 8.93 5.22
C TRP A 57 2.16 9.13 4.84
N PHE A 58 2.52 9.02 3.54
CA PHE A 58 3.90 9.12 3.10
C PHE A 58 4.28 10.48 2.48
N THR A 59 3.32 11.37 2.22
CA THR A 59 3.63 12.73 1.76
C THR A 59 3.75 13.68 2.96
N GLU A 60 4.80 14.51 2.95
CA GLU A 60 5.05 15.54 3.98
C GLU A 60 4.01 16.68 4.00
N THR A 61 3.03 16.67 3.10
CA THR A 61 2.04 17.73 2.94
C THR A 61 0.95 17.74 4.01
N VAL A 62 0.71 16.60 4.69
CA VAL A 62 -0.42 16.44 5.63
C VAL A 62 0.00 16.30 7.09
N PHE A 63 1.13 15.64 7.38
CA PHE A 63 1.61 15.44 8.75
C PHE A 63 3.03 15.97 8.95
N ALA A 64 3.22 16.84 9.95
CA ALA A 64 4.52 17.36 10.36
C ALA A 64 5.42 16.23 10.92
N ARG A 65 6.33 15.72 10.08
CA ARG A 65 7.45 14.80 10.39
C ARG A 65 7.19 13.71 11.46
N PRO A 66 6.17 12.83 11.33
CA PRO A 66 6.13 11.61 12.12
C PRO A 66 7.31 10.68 11.74
N SER A 67 7.84 9.94 12.72
CA SER A 67 8.90 8.96 12.45
C SER A 67 8.44 7.94 11.40
N TYR A 68 9.35 7.48 10.54
CA TYR A 68 9.04 6.51 9.48
C TYR A 68 8.24 5.27 9.97
N PRO A 69 8.53 4.66 11.15
CA PRO A 69 7.70 3.57 11.67
C PRO A 69 6.26 4.01 12.03
N ALA A 70 6.06 5.24 12.49
CA ALA A 70 4.72 5.76 12.77
C ALA A 70 3.88 5.92 11.48
N ARG A 71 4.51 6.27 10.35
CA ARG A 71 3.83 6.32 9.04
C ARG A 71 3.36 4.94 8.58
N ILE A 72 4.21 3.93 8.73
CA ILE A 72 3.87 2.54 8.38
C ILE A 72 2.73 2.03 9.28
N ALA A 73 2.81 2.29 10.58
CA ALA A 73 1.76 1.89 11.53
C ALA A 73 0.43 2.58 11.21
N GLY A 74 0.45 3.88 10.94
CA GLY A 74 -0.72 4.66 10.55
C GLY A 74 -1.35 4.18 9.25
N TYR A 75 -0.54 3.94 8.23
CA TYR A 75 -1.01 3.33 6.97
C TYR A 75 -1.61 1.95 7.22
N GLY A 76 -0.95 1.10 8.01
CA GLY A 76 -1.47 -0.23 8.35
C GLY A 76 -2.82 -0.19 9.08
N LEU A 77 -2.95 0.72 10.06
CA LEU A 77 -4.18 0.86 10.84
C LEU A 77 -5.36 1.36 9.98
N THR A 78 -5.10 2.20 8.99
CA THR A 78 -6.13 2.82 8.15
C THR A 78 -6.42 2.03 6.87
N ALA A 79 -5.45 1.28 6.34
CA ALA A 79 -5.63 0.44 5.17
C ALA A 79 -6.45 -0.83 5.45
N LEU A 80 -6.36 -1.42 6.65
CA LEU A 80 -7.19 -2.57 7.02
C LEU A 80 -8.70 -2.27 6.96
N PRO A 81 -9.24 -1.24 7.64
CA PRO A 81 -10.66 -0.93 7.56
C PRO A 81 -11.07 -0.48 6.16
N ALA A 82 -10.21 0.24 5.43
CA ALA A 82 -10.50 0.61 4.04
C ALA A 82 -10.67 -0.63 3.13
N LEU A 83 -9.78 -1.61 3.25
CA LEU A 83 -9.89 -2.86 2.50
C LEU A 83 -11.07 -3.71 2.96
N ALA A 84 -11.34 -3.78 4.26
CA ALA A 84 -12.48 -4.51 4.78
C ALA A 84 -13.82 -3.92 4.30
N LEU A 85 -13.92 -2.59 4.23
CA LEU A 85 -15.07 -1.90 3.64
C LEU A 85 -15.23 -2.23 2.15
N CYS A 86 -14.14 -2.18 1.37
CA CYS A 86 -14.18 -2.58 -0.04
C CYS A 86 -14.57 -4.05 -0.23
N ALA A 87 -14.07 -4.95 0.63
CA ALA A 87 -14.41 -6.36 0.59
C ALA A 87 -15.89 -6.61 0.92
N ALA A 88 -16.44 -5.87 1.88
CA ALA A 88 -17.85 -5.96 2.27
C ALA A 88 -18.77 -5.45 1.17
N LEU A 89 -18.46 -4.27 0.60
CA LEU A 89 -19.23 -3.68 -0.52
C LEU A 89 -19.08 -4.49 -1.81
N GLY A 90 -17.91 -5.11 -2.00
CA GLY A 90 -17.58 -5.91 -3.17
C GLY A 90 -18.06 -7.35 -3.13
N GLY A 91 -18.57 -7.82 -1.98
CA GLY A 91 -18.96 -9.23 -1.80
C GLY A 91 -17.80 -10.21 -1.93
N TRP A 92 -16.57 -9.83 -1.55
CA TRP A 92 -15.38 -10.67 -1.79
C TRP A 92 -15.43 -11.99 -1.01
N PHE A 93 -16.04 -11.97 0.16
CA PHE A 93 -16.20 -13.12 1.05
C PHE A 93 -17.65 -13.24 1.49
N PRO A 94 -18.18 -14.47 1.67
CA PRO A 94 -19.49 -14.65 2.27
C PRO A 94 -19.54 -14.01 3.66
N ALA A 95 -20.55 -13.18 3.93
CA ALA A 95 -20.72 -12.52 5.22
C ALA A 95 -20.89 -13.53 6.38
N ASP A 96 -21.50 -14.67 6.08
CA ASP A 96 -21.79 -15.73 7.05
C ASP A 96 -20.54 -16.55 7.42
N ASN A 97 -19.46 -16.43 6.65
CA ASN A 97 -18.22 -17.17 6.88
C ASN A 97 -17.19 -16.31 7.63
N ALA A 98 -17.34 -16.24 8.96
CA ALA A 98 -16.39 -15.54 9.82
C ALA A 98 -14.93 -16.01 9.64
N GLY A 99 -14.71 -17.29 9.28
CA GLY A 99 -13.38 -17.85 9.04
C GLY A 99 -12.65 -17.19 7.87
N ALA A 100 -13.36 -16.82 6.80
CA ALA A 100 -12.78 -16.11 5.66
C ALA A 100 -12.31 -14.70 6.05
N TRP A 101 -13.13 -13.97 6.81
CA TRP A 101 -12.80 -12.64 7.33
C TRP A 101 -11.62 -12.65 8.30
N VAL A 102 -11.57 -13.63 9.22
CA VAL A 102 -10.44 -13.81 10.13
C VAL A 102 -9.16 -14.10 9.35
N THR A 103 -9.23 -15.01 8.37
CA THR A 103 -8.07 -15.37 7.55
C THR A 103 -7.56 -14.17 6.75
N PHE A 104 -8.46 -13.36 6.19
CA PHE A 104 -8.13 -12.11 5.51
C PHE A 104 -7.36 -11.15 6.43
N VAL A 105 -7.84 -10.91 7.65
CA VAL A 105 -7.17 -10.06 8.64
C VAL A 105 -5.81 -10.63 9.03
N VAL A 106 -5.72 -11.95 9.25
CA VAL A 106 -4.45 -12.61 9.62
C VAL A 106 -3.41 -12.46 8.50
N ILE A 107 -3.78 -12.73 7.24
CA ILE A 107 -2.88 -12.57 6.09
C ILE A 107 -2.44 -11.11 5.93
N TYR A 108 -3.37 -10.17 6.13
CA TYR A 108 -3.06 -8.74 6.11
C TYR A 108 -2.01 -8.39 7.17
N LEU A 109 -2.21 -8.83 8.42
CA LEU A 109 -1.30 -8.55 9.53
C LEU A 109 0.07 -9.19 9.33
N ILE A 110 0.13 -10.42 8.81
CA ILE A 110 1.39 -11.10 8.47
C ILE A 110 2.14 -10.31 7.40
N THR A 111 1.45 -9.87 6.34
CA THR A 111 2.04 -9.08 5.25
C THR A 111 2.55 -7.74 5.76
N LEU A 112 1.75 -7.04 6.58
CA LEU A 112 2.13 -5.78 7.21
C LEU A 112 3.35 -5.97 8.12
N ALA A 113 3.35 -7.01 8.94
CA ALA A 113 4.47 -7.34 9.83
C ALA A 113 5.74 -7.67 9.03
N ALA A 114 5.64 -8.43 7.94
CA ALA A 114 6.77 -8.76 7.07
C ALA A 114 7.38 -7.51 6.43
N ILE A 115 6.54 -6.61 5.90
CA ILE A 115 6.98 -5.33 5.33
C ILE A 115 7.62 -4.46 6.42
N THR A 116 6.97 -4.33 7.57
CA THR A 116 7.46 -3.53 8.71
C THR A 116 8.79 -4.05 9.24
N ALA A 117 8.93 -5.37 9.40
CA ALA A 117 10.17 -6.02 9.82
C ALA A 117 11.29 -5.82 8.78
N GLY A 118 10.98 -5.99 7.49
CA GLY A 118 11.93 -5.73 6.40
C GLY A 118 12.47 -4.30 6.43
N TYR A 119 11.59 -3.30 6.58
CA TYR A 119 11.98 -1.91 6.73
C TYR A 119 12.78 -1.65 8.01
N THR A 120 12.39 -2.26 9.14
CA THR A 120 13.09 -2.10 10.42
C THR A 120 14.51 -2.65 10.35
N VAL A 121 14.70 -3.82 9.74
CA VAL A 121 16.02 -4.42 9.52
C VAL A 121 16.87 -3.56 8.57
N TYR A 122 16.27 -3.08 7.47
CA TYR A 122 16.95 -2.18 6.54
C TYR A 122 17.43 -0.90 7.22
N TYR A 123 16.53 -0.24 7.97
CA TYR A 123 16.82 1.00 8.70
C TYR A 123 17.87 0.79 9.79
N ARG A 124 17.79 -0.29 10.56
CA ARG A 124 18.81 -0.61 11.57
C ARG A 124 20.20 -0.79 10.96
N ARG A 125 20.31 -1.39 9.78
CA ARG A 125 21.59 -1.50 9.07
C ARG A 125 22.09 -0.16 8.55
N THR A 126 21.21 0.72 8.08
CA THR A 126 21.60 2.05 7.59
C THR A 126 21.97 3.00 8.74
N VAL A 127 21.17 3.07 9.80
CA VAL A 127 21.44 3.93 10.97
C VAL A 127 22.59 3.42 11.80
N GLY A 128 22.72 2.11 12.01
CA GLY A 128 23.93 1.54 12.63
C GLY A 128 25.20 1.88 11.85
N SER A 129 25.11 1.97 10.51
CA SER A 129 26.21 2.48 9.68
C SER A 129 26.44 3.98 9.87
N PHE A 130 25.39 4.79 10.07
CA PHE A 130 25.53 6.23 10.27
C PHE A 130 26.08 6.60 11.66
N ASP A 131 25.62 5.95 12.72
CA ASP A 131 26.18 6.15 14.07
C ASP A 131 27.63 5.66 14.15
N ALA A 132 27.95 4.54 13.51
CA ALA A 132 29.34 4.06 13.38
C ALA A 132 30.21 5.04 12.57
N ALA A 133 29.66 5.66 11.51
CA ALA A 133 30.37 6.67 10.73
C ALA A 133 30.59 7.96 11.55
N LEU A 134 29.59 8.42 12.30
CA LEU A 134 29.70 9.58 13.19
C LEU A 134 30.71 9.35 14.33
N ALA A 135 30.73 8.15 14.91
CA ALA A 135 31.71 7.77 15.91
C ALA A 135 33.15 7.79 15.34
N ARG A 136 33.36 7.30 14.12
CA ARG A 136 34.65 7.42 13.42
C ARG A 136 35.05 8.87 13.18
N TYR A 137 34.13 9.72 12.73
CA TYR A 137 34.42 11.15 12.54
C TYR A 137 34.81 11.87 13.83
N ARG A 138 34.19 11.52 14.96
CA ARG A 138 34.56 12.09 16.28
C ARG A 138 35.96 11.62 16.72
N ALA A 139 36.26 10.34 16.55
CA ALA A 139 37.58 9.78 16.88
C ALA A 139 38.71 10.37 16.01
N GLU A 140 38.48 10.58 14.71
CA GLU A 140 39.45 11.24 13.82
C GLU A 140 39.66 12.72 14.18
N ARG A 141 38.63 13.42 14.66
CA ARG A 141 38.72 14.81 15.13
C ARG A 141 39.53 14.92 16.43
N GLU A 142 39.37 13.99 17.35
CA GLU A 142 40.16 13.94 18.60
C GLU A 142 41.63 13.57 18.36
N GLN A 143 41.95 12.80 17.33
CA GLN A 143 43.35 12.47 16.99
C GLN A 143 44.06 13.55 16.17
N ARG A 144 43.32 14.51 15.59
CA ARG A 144 43.86 15.61 14.77
C ARG A 144 44.01 16.95 15.51
N GLY A 145 43.47 17.07 16.72
CA GLY A 145 43.65 18.22 17.61
C GLY A 145 44.69 17.94 18.67
#